data_AF-A0A7Y6DZW6-F1
#
_entry.id   AF-A0A7Y6DZW6-F1
#
_cell.length_a   1.000
_cell.length_b   1.000
_cell.length_c   1.000
_cell.angle_alpha   90.00
_cell.angle_beta   90.00
_cell.angle_gamma   90.00
#
_symmetry.space_group_name_H-M   'P 1'
#
loop_
_entity.id
_entity.type
_entity.pdbx_description
1 polymer ?
#
loop_
_entity_poly.entity_id
_entity_poly.type
_entity_poly.pdbx_seq_one_letter_code
_entity_poly.pdbx_strand_id
1 'polypeptide(L)'
;MRTAGWVSRLRGRLDLSVAAVVFTVPERRLREMDTATGPCVPTGNRQRALAGALRQEYGELPRHTAALYTVLTGLPPEGAMAIVDRQGDGTLHRCTDAFVDAMADEQELLHGLLDEDLADGDEDRTRLAARVDELERAWLAATGWPRDLVSLSGRLARMEWARLARERGHPLYAWHGPSRRMYVAVPSRATSP
;
A
#
# COMPACT_ATOMS: atom_id res chain seq x y z
N MET A 1 -22.02 -1.62 16.83
CA MET A 1 -22.10 -1.17 15.42
C MET A 1 -21.37 -2.19 14.54
N ARG A 2 -22.10 -3.02 13.77
CA ARG A 2 -21.53 -4.18 13.03
C ARG A 2 -22.11 -4.36 11.61
N THR A 3 -22.77 -3.35 11.05
CA THR A 3 -23.65 -3.54 9.88
C THR A 3 -23.04 -3.14 8.52
N ALA A 4 -22.18 -2.12 8.44
CA ALA A 4 -21.68 -1.62 7.15
C ALA A 4 -20.70 -2.58 6.44
N GLY A 5 -19.73 -3.14 7.18
CA GLY A 5 -18.70 -4.03 6.60
C GLY A 5 -19.19 -5.43 6.22
N TRP A 6 -20.38 -5.85 6.70
CA TRP A 6 -20.98 -7.14 6.30
C TRP A 6 -21.75 -7.03 4.98
N VAL A 7 -22.42 -5.90 4.75
CA VAL A 7 -23.20 -5.64 3.52
C VAL A 7 -22.28 -5.40 2.31
N SER A 8 -21.12 -4.75 2.49
CA SER A 8 -20.14 -4.58 1.41
C SER A 8 -19.59 -5.92 0.90
N ARG A 9 -19.29 -6.83 1.84
CA ARG A 9 -18.79 -8.18 1.55
C ARG A 9 -19.77 -9.02 0.73
N LEU A 10 -21.08 -8.89 0.98
CA LEU A 10 -22.12 -9.61 0.23
C LEU A 10 -22.35 -9.07 -1.19
N ARG A 11 -21.96 -7.83 -1.50
CA ARG A 11 -22.18 -7.21 -2.80
C ARG A 11 -20.94 -7.22 -3.71
N GLY A 12 -19.82 -7.76 -3.23
CA GLY A 12 -18.54 -7.71 -3.96
C GLY A 12 -18.06 -6.28 -4.21
N ARG A 13 -18.35 -5.35 -3.28
CA ARG A 13 -17.97 -3.94 -3.35
C ARG A 13 -16.77 -3.64 -2.46
N LEU A 14 -16.00 -2.62 -2.84
CA LEU A 14 -14.83 -2.16 -2.10
C LEU A 14 -15.27 -1.66 -0.72
N ASP A 15 -14.76 -2.31 0.34
CA ASP A 15 -15.06 -1.89 1.71
C ASP A 15 -14.18 -0.70 2.10
N LEU A 16 -14.72 0.50 1.92
CA LEU A 16 -14.02 1.75 2.26
C LEU A 16 -13.79 1.93 3.76
N SER A 17 -14.35 1.07 4.64
CA SER A 17 -14.07 1.11 6.09
C SER A 17 -12.74 0.45 6.47
N VAL A 18 -12.08 -0.22 5.52
CA VAL A 18 -10.77 -0.84 5.69
C VAL A 18 -9.75 -0.15 4.78
N ALA A 19 -8.50 -0.08 5.20
CA ALA A 19 -7.39 0.38 4.37
C ALA A 19 -6.15 -0.50 4.60
N ALA A 20 -5.30 -0.58 3.57
CA ALA A 20 -3.90 -0.92 3.73
C ALA A 20 -3.03 0.34 3.71
N VAL A 21 -1.93 0.32 4.46
CA VAL A 21 -0.85 1.31 4.35
C VAL A 21 0.47 0.56 4.32
N VAL A 22 1.22 0.72 3.22
CA VAL A 22 2.58 0.19 3.09
C VAL A 22 3.57 1.32 3.39
N PHE A 23 4.52 1.07 4.30
CA PHE A 23 5.46 2.10 4.75
C PHE A 23 6.76 1.47 5.28
N THR A 24 7.82 2.27 5.31
CA THR A 24 9.13 1.87 5.86
C THR A 24 9.59 2.86 6.92
N VAL A 25 10.03 2.34 8.06
CA VAL A 25 10.59 3.10 9.19
C VAL A 25 11.57 2.21 9.98
N PRO A 26 12.57 2.79 10.67
CA PRO A 26 13.37 2.04 11.63
C PRO A 26 12.50 1.41 12.73
N GLU A 27 12.82 0.20 13.18
CA GLU A 27 12.06 -0.52 14.22
C GLU A 27 11.84 0.31 15.50
N ARG A 28 12.85 1.08 15.91
CA ARG A 28 12.72 1.97 17.08
C ARG A 28 11.54 2.93 16.95
N ARG A 29 11.29 3.45 15.73
CA ARG A 29 10.16 4.36 15.50
C ARG A 29 8.82 3.63 15.44
N LEU A 30 8.81 2.36 15.05
CA LEU A 30 7.61 1.53 14.99
C LEU A 30 7.02 1.26 16.38
N ARG A 31 7.87 1.07 17.41
CA ARG A 31 7.42 0.77 18.79
C ARG A 31 6.48 1.78 19.41
N GLU A 32 6.47 3.01 18.90
CA GLU A 32 5.61 4.09 19.36
C GLU A 32 4.25 4.14 18.62
N MET A 33 4.08 3.31 17.58
CA MET A 33 2.83 3.21 16.83
C MET A 33 1.79 2.42 17.63
N ASP A 34 0.55 2.90 17.60
CA ASP A 34 -0.60 2.10 18.02
C ASP A 34 -1.15 1.33 16.81
N THR A 35 -1.04 0.00 16.85
CA THR A 35 -1.51 -0.89 15.77
C THR A 35 -3.03 -0.82 15.59
N ALA A 36 -3.82 -0.51 16.62
CA ALA A 36 -5.26 -0.39 16.48
C ALA A 36 -5.68 0.82 15.63
N THR A 37 -4.91 1.91 15.70
CA THR A 37 -5.23 3.16 15.00
C THR A 37 -4.45 3.37 13.70
N GLY A 38 -3.29 2.73 13.56
CA GLY A 38 -2.52 2.65 12.32
C GLY A 38 -1.49 3.78 12.13
N PRO A 39 -0.66 3.69 11.08
CA PRO A 39 0.51 4.54 10.89
C PRO A 39 0.18 5.98 10.50
N CYS A 40 -1.06 6.26 10.12
CA CYS A 40 -1.53 7.59 9.71
C CYS A 40 -2.00 8.46 10.88
N VAL A 41 -2.08 7.91 12.10
CA VAL A 41 -2.50 8.64 13.30
C VAL A 41 -1.26 8.90 14.16
N PRO A 42 -0.97 10.17 14.52
CA PRO A 42 0.03 10.46 15.54
C PRO A 42 -0.43 9.93 16.90
N THR A 43 0.42 9.15 17.55
CA THR A 43 0.12 8.52 18.85
C THR A 43 1.11 9.02 19.91
N GLY A 44 0.65 9.06 21.17
CA GLY A 44 1.44 9.53 22.31
C GLY A 44 1.91 10.98 22.13
N ASN A 45 3.22 11.21 22.29
CA ASN A 45 3.84 12.54 22.21
C ASN A 45 4.23 12.97 20.78
N ARG A 46 3.90 12.19 19.74
CA ARG A 46 4.29 12.53 18.37
C ARG A 46 3.36 13.57 17.77
N GLN A 47 3.96 14.63 17.25
CA GLN A 47 3.29 15.63 16.41
C GLN A 47 3.06 15.14 14.97
N ARG A 48 3.75 14.05 14.54
CA ARG A 48 3.71 13.57 13.15
C ARG A 48 3.43 12.07 13.08
N ALA A 49 2.53 11.71 12.18
CA ALA A 49 2.24 10.33 11.80
C ALA A 49 3.46 9.65 11.13
N LEU A 50 3.47 8.31 11.12
CA LEU A 50 4.50 7.53 10.42
C LEU A 50 4.29 7.52 8.90
N ALA A 51 3.03 7.60 8.46
CA ALA A 51 2.61 7.64 7.07
C ALA A 51 1.58 8.76 6.86
N GLY A 52 1.58 9.37 5.67
CA GLY A 52 0.56 10.35 5.30
C GLY A 52 -0.81 9.70 5.09
N ALA A 53 -1.89 10.40 5.39
CA ALA A 53 -3.27 9.88 5.23
C ALA A 53 -3.65 9.54 3.77
N LEU A 54 -2.97 10.14 2.79
CA LEU A 54 -3.11 9.86 1.36
C LEU A 54 -2.56 8.48 0.96
N ARG A 55 -1.83 7.79 1.84
CA ARG A 55 -1.27 6.45 1.58
C ARG A 55 -2.24 5.31 1.91
N GLN A 56 -3.50 5.62 2.20
CA GLN A 56 -4.51 4.64 2.54
C GLN A 56 -5.11 4.02 1.27
N GLU A 57 -4.78 2.75 1.04
CA GLU A 57 -5.34 1.95 -0.04
C GLU A 57 -6.64 1.29 0.43
N TYR A 58 -7.76 1.97 0.20
CA TYR A 58 -9.07 1.56 0.70
C TYR A 58 -9.50 0.18 0.20
N GLY A 59 -10.15 -0.61 1.06
CA GLY A 59 -10.67 -1.94 0.77
C GLY A 59 -9.62 -3.00 0.45
N GLU A 60 -8.33 -2.72 0.66
CA GLU A 60 -7.31 -3.75 0.59
C GLU A 60 -7.33 -4.66 1.83
N LEU A 61 -7.15 -5.96 1.62
CA LEU A 61 -7.05 -6.96 2.66
C LEU A 61 -5.67 -7.61 2.61
N PRO A 62 -5.18 -8.25 3.69
CA PRO A 62 -3.85 -8.85 3.72
C PRO A 62 -3.58 -9.82 2.56
N ARG A 63 -4.58 -10.62 2.17
CA ARG A 63 -4.47 -11.53 1.02
C ARG A 63 -4.25 -10.80 -0.31
N HIS A 64 -4.79 -9.59 -0.45
CA HIS A 64 -4.61 -8.78 -1.65
C HIS A 64 -3.16 -8.28 -1.73
N THR A 65 -2.63 -7.76 -0.63
CA THR A 65 -1.22 -7.37 -0.53
C THR A 65 -0.28 -8.56 -0.79
N ALA A 66 -0.55 -9.72 -0.18
CA ALA A 66 0.26 -10.92 -0.35
C ALA A 66 0.22 -11.48 -1.79
N ALA A 67 -0.90 -11.35 -2.51
CA ALA A 67 -1.02 -11.82 -3.88
C ALA A 67 -0.04 -11.15 -4.85
N LEU A 68 0.43 -9.92 -4.55
CA LEU A 68 1.47 -9.28 -5.36
C LEU A 68 2.78 -10.08 -5.32
N TYR A 69 3.11 -10.72 -4.20
CA TYR A 69 4.29 -11.58 -4.11
C TYR A 69 4.24 -12.71 -5.14
N THR A 70 3.08 -13.33 -5.32
CA THR A 70 2.87 -14.37 -6.34
C THR A 70 3.04 -13.83 -7.75
N VAL A 71 2.55 -12.62 -8.03
CA VAL A 71 2.75 -11.98 -9.35
C VAL A 71 4.22 -11.75 -9.64
N LEU A 72 4.97 -11.26 -8.65
CA LEU A 72 6.38 -10.88 -8.83
C LEU A 72 7.34 -12.08 -8.84
N THR A 73 7.01 -13.17 -8.13
CA THR A 73 7.94 -14.28 -7.90
C THR A 73 7.48 -15.63 -8.43
N GLY A 74 6.20 -15.78 -8.77
CA GLY A 74 5.58 -17.07 -9.05
C GLY A 74 5.39 -17.98 -7.83
N LEU A 75 5.80 -17.54 -6.63
CA LEU A 75 5.69 -18.33 -5.40
C LEU A 75 4.32 -18.14 -4.73
N PRO A 76 3.89 -19.09 -3.86
CA PRO A 76 2.66 -18.94 -3.10
C PRO A 76 2.66 -17.67 -2.24
N PRO A 77 1.49 -17.02 -2.04
CA PRO A 77 1.41 -15.79 -1.24
C PRO A 77 1.71 -16.02 0.25
N GLU A 78 1.63 -17.27 0.72
CA GLU A 78 2.08 -17.68 2.04
C GLU A 78 3.58 -17.42 2.20
N GLY A 79 3.95 -16.59 3.16
CA GLY A 79 5.35 -16.21 3.39
C GLY A 79 5.75 -14.86 2.77
N ALA A 80 4.85 -14.17 2.07
CA ALA A 80 5.09 -12.78 1.67
C ALA A 80 5.19 -11.83 2.89
N MET A 81 4.44 -12.12 3.94
CA MET A 81 4.29 -11.25 5.11
C MET A 81 4.19 -12.04 6.41
N ALA A 82 4.90 -11.58 7.44
CA ALA A 82 4.80 -12.09 8.81
C ALA A 82 4.03 -11.10 9.69
N ILE A 83 3.15 -11.61 10.55
CA ILE A 83 2.40 -10.76 11.48
C ILE A 83 3.32 -10.35 12.62
N VAL A 84 3.42 -9.05 12.84
CA VAL A 84 4.23 -8.45 13.92
C VAL A 84 3.35 -8.13 15.11
N ASP A 85 2.15 -7.59 14.86
CA ASP A 85 1.22 -7.20 15.93
C ASP A 85 -0.24 -7.22 15.45
N ARG A 86 -1.16 -7.39 16.41
CA ARG A 86 -2.62 -7.31 16.21
C ARG A 86 -3.24 -6.62 17.41
N GLN A 87 -3.94 -5.51 17.15
CA GLN A 87 -4.68 -4.79 18.18
C GLN A 87 -6.00 -4.28 17.64
N GLY A 88 -7.10 -4.62 18.32
CA GLY A 88 -8.45 -4.33 17.82
C GLY A 88 -8.65 -4.89 16.40
N ASP A 89 -9.10 -4.02 15.49
CA ASP A 89 -9.28 -4.35 14.06
C ASP A 89 -8.02 -4.12 13.21
N GLY A 90 -6.92 -3.65 13.83
CA GLY A 90 -5.65 -3.40 13.16
C GLY A 90 -4.71 -4.60 13.20
N THR A 91 -4.08 -4.92 12.07
CA THR A 91 -3.02 -5.92 11.95
C THR A 91 -1.80 -5.28 11.29
N LEU A 92 -0.64 -5.42 11.93
CA LEU A 92 0.64 -5.02 11.38
C LEU A 92 1.39 -6.23 10.88
N HIS A 93 1.80 -6.17 9.62
CA HIS A 93 2.68 -7.14 8.99
C HIS A 93 4.05 -6.51 8.72
N ARG A 94 5.10 -7.33 8.83
CA ARG A 94 6.40 -7.10 8.20
C ARG A 94 6.45 -7.89 6.91
N CYS A 95 6.78 -7.24 5.79
CA CYS A 95 7.07 -7.92 4.54
C CYS A 95 8.39 -8.70 4.70
N THR A 96 8.44 -9.92 4.16
CA THR A 96 9.68 -10.71 4.16
C THR A 96 10.69 -10.08 3.23
N ASP A 97 11.98 -10.33 3.49
CA ASP A 97 13.06 -9.73 2.70
C ASP A 97 12.93 -10.14 1.22
N ALA A 98 12.55 -11.39 0.93
CA ALA A 98 12.24 -11.86 -0.42
C ALA A 98 11.11 -11.07 -1.11
N PHE A 99 10.07 -10.67 -0.37
CA PHE A 99 9.00 -9.87 -0.95
C PHE A 99 9.44 -8.41 -1.16
N VAL A 100 10.24 -7.86 -0.24
CA VAL A 100 10.83 -6.53 -0.41
C VAL A 100 11.74 -6.49 -1.63
N ASP A 101 12.60 -7.49 -1.80
CA ASP A 101 13.52 -7.59 -2.93
C ASP A 101 12.75 -7.71 -4.25
N ALA A 102 11.74 -8.59 -4.32
CA ALA A 102 10.92 -8.73 -5.53
C ALA A 102 10.21 -7.43 -5.93
N MET A 103 9.67 -6.68 -4.95
CA MET A 103 9.06 -5.37 -5.21
C MET A 103 10.09 -4.32 -5.64
N ALA A 104 11.29 -4.34 -5.06
CA ALA A 104 12.33 -3.39 -5.36
C ALA A 104 12.97 -3.64 -6.73
N ASP A 105 13.19 -4.90 -7.10
CA ASP A 105 13.69 -5.31 -8.43
C ASP A 105 12.71 -4.90 -9.53
N GLU A 106 11.40 -5.12 -9.32
CA GLU A 106 10.38 -4.68 -10.26
C GLU A 106 10.36 -3.15 -10.39
N GLN A 107 10.51 -2.41 -9.29
CA GLN A 107 10.59 -0.94 -9.36
C GLN A 107 11.80 -0.46 -10.16
N GLU A 108 12.96 -1.11 -10.00
CA GLU A 108 14.17 -0.79 -10.75
C GLU A 108 14.00 -1.08 -12.25
N LEU A 109 13.32 -2.18 -12.59
CA LEU A 109 12.93 -2.47 -13.97
C LEU A 109 12.01 -1.39 -14.55
N LEU A 110 11.01 -0.93 -13.80
CA LEU A 110 10.13 0.16 -14.26
C LEU A 110 10.89 1.47 -14.47
N HIS A 111 11.87 1.80 -13.63
CA HIS A 111 12.74 2.96 -13.86
C HIS A 111 13.60 2.78 -15.13
N GLY A 112 14.15 1.59 -15.35
CA GLY A 112 14.90 1.30 -16.58
C GLY A 112 14.05 1.48 -17.84
N LEU A 113 12.81 0.98 -17.84
CA LEU A 113 11.88 1.16 -18.97
C LEU A 113 11.51 2.64 -19.18
N LEU A 114 11.34 3.40 -18.10
CA LEU A 114 11.11 4.85 -18.18
C LEU A 114 12.31 5.55 -18.83
N ASP A 115 13.53 5.21 -18.42
CA ASP A 115 14.74 5.81 -18.98
C ASP A 115 14.91 5.47 -20.47
N GLU A 116 14.57 4.24 -20.89
CA GLU A 116 14.54 3.82 -22.30
C GLU A 116 13.51 4.60 -23.11
N ASP A 117 12.27 4.72 -22.62
CA ASP A 117 11.22 5.48 -23.29
C ASP A 117 11.61 6.96 -23.43
N LEU A 118 12.20 7.56 -22.38
CA LEU A 118 12.70 8.94 -22.44
C LEU A 118 13.87 9.10 -23.41
N ALA A 119 14.79 8.13 -23.47
CA ALA A 119 15.92 8.16 -24.40
C ALA A 119 15.48 8.08 -25.87
N ASP A 120 14.41 7.34 -26.15
CA ASP A 120 13.80 7.22 -27.47
C ASP A 120 12.86 8.40 -27.81
N GLY A 121 12.59 9.29 -26.86
CA GLY A 121 11.64 10.40 -27.03
C GLY A 121 10.17 9.95 -27.06
N ASP A 122 9.87 8.78 -26.51
CA ASP A 122 8.50 8.28 -26.36
C ASP A 122 7.78 9.00 -25.21
N GLU A 123 7.03 10.04 -25.54
CA GLU A 123 6.24 10.82 -24.57
C GLU A 123 5.14 10.00 -23.90
N ASP A 124 4.62 8.97 -24.58
CA ASP A 124 3.56 8.09 -24.09
C ASP A 124 4.09 7.01 -23.13
N ARG A 125 5.41 6.83 -23.08
CA ARG A 125 6.10 5.85 -22.21
C ARG A 125 5.53 4.45 -22.41
N THR A 126 5.48 4.03 -23.67
CA THR A 126 4.74 2.86 -24.11
C THR A 126 5.21 1.58 -23.42
N ARG A 127 6.52 1.42 -23.20
CA ARG A 127 7.06 0.21 -22.54
C ARG A 127 6.73 0.19 -21.07
N LEU A 128 6.92 1.33 -20.38
CA LEU A 128 6.54 1.46 -18.99
C LEU A 128 5.05 1.19 -18.79
N ALA A 129 4.20 1.83 -19.60
CA ALA A 129 2.76 1.68 -19.54
C ALA A 129 2.33 0.21 -19.74
N ALA A 130 2.90 -0.46 -20.76
CA ALA A 130 2.62 -1.86 -21.04
C ALA A 130 2.99 -2.78 -19.86
N ARG A 131 4.14 -2.54 -19.21
CA ARG A 131 4.57 -3.35 -18.06
C ARG A 131 3.71 -3.11 -16.82
N VAL A 132 3.34 -1.86 -16.55
CA VAL A 132 2.43 -1.51 -15.45
C VAL A 132 1.06 -2.17 -15.66
N ASP A 133 0.52 -2.12 -16.88
CA ASP A 133 -0.74 -2.77 -17.24
C ASP A 133 -0.67 -4.31 -17.08
N GLU A 134 0.46 -4.92 -17.44
CA GLU A 134 0.67 -6.35 -17.25
C GLU A 134 0.65 -6.74 -15.77
N LEU A 135 1.41 -6.03 -14.92
CA LEU A 135 1.44 -6.25 -13.47
C LEU A 135 0.06 -6.08 -12.85
N GLU A 136 -0.65 -5.02 -13.24
CA GLU A 136 -1.98 -4.72 -12.74
C GLU A 136 -2.98 -5.83 -13.08
N ARG A 137 -3.00 -6.29 -14.33
CA ARG A 137 -3.85 -7.41 -14.77
C ARG A 137 -3.50 -8.70 -14.02
N ALA A 138 -2.22 -9.00 -13.89
CA ALA A 138 -1.76 -10.20 -13.17
C ALA A 138 -2.17 -10.15 -11.70
N TRP A 139 -2.06 -8.99 -11.05
CA TRP A 139 -2.43 -8.83 -9.65
C TRP A 139 -3.93 -8.81 -9.40
N LEU A 140 -4.71 -8.28 -10.34
CA LEU A 140 -6.17 -8.43 -10.34
C LEU A 140 -6.58 -9.91 -10.47
N ALA A 141 -5.86 -10.70 -11.25
CA ALA A 141 -6.15 -12.12 -11.46
C ALA A 141 -5.67 -13.03 -10.31
N ALA A 142 -4.62 -12.64 -9.59
CA ALA A 142 -4.00 -13.45 -8.53
C ALA A 142 -4.87 -13.62 -7.27
N THR A 143 -5.94 -12.84 -7.11
CA THR A 143 -6.83 -12.90 -5.94
C THR A 143 -8.23 -12.37 -6.26
N GLY A 144 -9.22 -12.71 -5.44
CA GLY A 144 -10.57 -12.17 -5.55
C GLY A 144 -10.69 -10.72 -5.07
N TRP A 145 -10.59 -9.76 -5.99
CA TRP A 145 -10.86 -8.35 -5.74
C TRP A 145 -12.36 -8.00 -5.82
N PRO A 146 -12.80 -6.91 -5.16
CA PRO A 146 -14.12 -6.35 -5.39
C PRO A 146 -14.33 -5.91 -6.85
N ARG A 147 -15.57 -6.07 -7.34
CA ARG A 147 -15.93 -5.84 -8.76
C ARG A 147 -15.90 -4.37 -9.18
N ASP A 148 -16.00 -3.47 -8.22
CA ASP A 148 -15.95 -2.02 -8.44
C ASP A 148 -14.53 -1.45 -8.41
N LEU A 149 -13.51 -2.29 -8.21
CA LEU A 149 -12.12 -1.89 -8.32
C LEU A 149 -11.68 -1.90 -9.79
N VAL A 150 -11.57 -0.69 -10.35
CA VAL A 150 -11.25 -0.48 -11.77
C VAL A 150 -9.75 -0.48 -12.03
N SER A 151 -8.94 -0.08 -11.04
CA SER A 151 -7.48 -0.07 -11.20
C SER A 151 -6.69 -0.31 -9.92
N LEU A 152 -5.52 -0.93 -10.06
CA LEU A 152 -4.50 -1.13 -9.01
C LEU A 152 -3.26 -0.24 -9.19
N SER A 153 -3.13 0.51 -10.29
CA SER A 153 -1.98 1.37 -10.58
C SER A 153 -1.52 2.23 -9.40
N GLY A 154 -2.43 2.92 -8.70
CA GLY A 154 -2.09 3.72 -7.52
C GLY A 154 -1.46 2.91 -6.37
N ARG A 155 -1.87 1.65 -6.22
CA ARG A 155 -1.37 0.74 -5.19
C ARG A 155 0.05 0.26 -5.48
N LEU A 156 0.49 0.29 -6.74
CA LEU A 156 1.84 -0.13 -7.15
C LEU A 156 2.93 0.82 -6.63
N ALA A 157 2.58 2.02 -6.14
CA ALA A 157 3.49 2.92 -5.43
C ALA A 157 4.20 2.27 -4.22
N ARG A 158 3.72 1.12 -3.74
CA ARG A 158 4.42 0.29 -2.73
C ARG A 158 5.77 -0.25 -3.18
N MET A 159 5.98 -0.44 -4.48
CA MET A 159 7.24 -0.95 -5.03
C MET A 159 8.36 0.09 -4.83
N GLU A 160 8.05 1.38 -5.01
CA GLU A 160 8.95 2.46 -4.62
C GLU A 160 9.25 2.49 -3.12
N TRP A 161 8.28 2.19 -2.25
CA TRP A 161 8.54 2.05 -0.81
C TRP A 161 9.45 0.86 -0.48
N ALA A 162 9.30 -0.26 -1.20
CA ALA A 162 10.17 -1.43 -1.04
C ALA A 162 11.61 -1.12 -1.47
N ARG A 163 11.79 -0.46 -2.62
CA ARG A 163 13.09 0.03 -3.10
C ARG A 163 13.76 0.92 -2.06
N LEU A 164 13.04 1.94 -1.56
CA LEU A 164 13.53 2.84 -0.51
C LEU A 164 13.82 2.13 0.82
N ALA A 165 13.08 1.07 1.16
CA ALA A 165 13.32 0.26 2.34
C ALA A 165 14.63 -0.53 2.21
N ARG A 166 14.83 -1.17 1.04
CA ARG A 166 16.06 -1.90 0.69
C ARG A 166 17.29 -1.01 0.72
N GLU A 167 17.25 0.14 0.05
CA GLU A 167 18.36 1.11 0.02
C GLU A 167 18.77 1.59 1.41
N ARG A 168 17.80 1.74 2.31
CA ARG A 168 18.04 2.24 3.68
C ARG A 168 18.34 1.14 4.69
N GLY A 169 18.25 -0.13 4.31
CA GLY A 169 18.33 -1.26 5.24
C GLY A 169 17.23 -1.24 6.30
N HIS A 170 16.05 -0.70 5.96
CA HIS A 170 14.90 -0.63 6.86
C HIS A 170 13.89 -1.72 6.52
N PRO A 171 13.15 -2.27 7.52
CA PRO A 171 12.03 -3.15 7.21
C PRO A 171 10.90 -2.40 6.48
N LEU A 172 10.18 -3.14 5.65
CA LEU A 172 8.92 -2.69 5.05
C LEU A 172 7.75 -3.31 5.82
N TYR A 173 6.78 -2.47 6.17
CA TYR A 173 5.58 -2.86 6.89
C TYR A 173 4.33 -2.66 6.04
N ALA A 174 3.36 -3.54 6.21
CA ALA A 174 2.01 -3.38 5.71
C ALA A 174 1.04 -3.41 6.89
N TRP A 175 0.35 -2.30 7.12
CA TRP A 175 -0.71 -2.24 8.11
C TRP A 175 -2.07 -2.38 7.42
N HIS A 176 -2.95 -3.20 7.98
CA HIS A 176 -4.33 -3.38 7.53
C HIS A 176 -5.27 -3.11 8.70
N GLY A 177 -6.23 -2.21 8.53
CA GLY A 177 -7.16 -1.87 9.60
C GLY A 177 -8.19 -0.81 9.23
N PRO A 178 -8.83 -0.18 10.22
CA PRO A 178 -9.89 0.79 9.98
C PRO A 178 -9.41 2.01 9.21
N SER A 179 -10.07 2.34 8.11
CA SER A 179 -9.76 3.54 7.35
C SER A 179 -10.01 4.82 8.16
N ARG A 180 -9.30 5.89 7.81
CA ARG A 180 -9.46 7.23 8.39
C ARG A 180 -9.92 8.19 7.32
N ARG A 181 -10.93 9.00 7.67
CA ARG A 181 -11.41 10.08 6.82
C ARG A 181 -10.31 11.11 6.63
N MET A 182 -10.04 11.47 5.38
CA MET A 182 -9.17 12.59 5.05
C MET A 182 -9.96 13.88 5.25
N TYR A 183 -9.64 14.65 6.30
CA TYR A 183 -10.15 16.02 6.41
C TYR A 183 -9.17 16.94 5.69
N VAL A 184 -9.64 17.58 4.62
CA VAL A 184 -8.91 18.69 4.00
C VAL A 184 -9.22 19.92 4.86
N ALA A 185 -8.19 20.50 5.49
CA ALA A 185 -8.33 21.83 6.07
C ALA A 185 -8.51 22.82 4.92
N VAL A 186 -9.74 23.30 4.70
CA VAL A 186 -9.99 24.43 3.81
C VAL A 186 -9.50 25.66 4.54
N PRO A 187 -8.52 26.42 4.00
CA PRO A 187 -8.11 27.66 4.62
C PRO A 187 -9.33 28.58 4.66
N SER A 188 -9.74 28.98 5.87
CA SER A 188 -10.77 30.00 6.03
C SER A 188 -10.26 31.27 5.36
N ARG A 189 -10.98 31.78 4.35
CA ARG A 189 -10.76 33.14 3.86
C ARG A 189 -10.83 34.07 5.07
N ALA A 190 -9.72 34.71 5.39
CA ALA A 190 -9.73 35.83 6.31
C ALA A 190 -10.69 36.87 5.72
N THR A 191 -11.83 37.06 6.37
CA THR A 191 -12.63 38.27 6.20
C THR A 191 -11.76 39.39 6.77
N SER A 192 -11.17 40.18 5.89
CA SER A 192 -10.52 41.43 6.27
C SER A 192 -11.56 42.37 6.90
N PRO A 193 -11.17 43.13 7.95
CA PRO A 193 -12.05 44.09 8.63
C PRO A 193 -12.50 45.24 7.73
#